data_AF-A0A973L7P6-F1
#
_entry.id   AF-A0A973L7P6-F1
#
_cell.length_a   1.000
_cell.length_b   1.000
_cell.length_c   1.000
_cell.angle_alpha   90.00
_cell.angle_beta   90.00
_cell.angle_gamma   90.00
#
_symmetry.space_group_name_H-M   'P 1'
#
loop_
_entity.id
_entity.type
_entity.pdbx_description
1 polymer ?
#
loop_
_entity_poly.entity_id
_entity_poly.type
_entity_poly.pdbx_seq_one_letter_code
_entity_poly.pdbx_strand_id
1 'polypeptide(L)' 'MAGFISAAQQRRDHAGLRNVCTACGHDGTNSDPLVKSDDGSRIHRSHTTDPHSGFYGAEQKG' A
#
# COMPACT_ATOMS: atom_id res chain seq x y z
N MET A 1 -10.54 -10.88 8.35
CA MET A 1 -10.88 -9.62 9.07
C MET A 1 -10.61 -8.46 8.10
N ALA A 2 -11.38 -7.36 8.13
CA ALA A 2 -11.09 -6.22 7.24
C ALA A 2 -9.78 -5.55 7.67
N GLY A 3 -8.71 -5.66 6.86
CA GLY A 3 -7.37 -5.18 7.22
C GLY A 3 -7.33 -3.70 7.64
N PHE A 4 -6.46 -3.39 8.60
CA PHE A 4 -6.28 -2.06 9.19
C PHE A 4 -5.74 -1.04 8.17
N ILE A 5 -6.13 0.22 8.32
CA ILE A 5 -5.56 1.36 7.58
C ILE A 5 -5.04 2.38 8.61
N SER A 6 -3.80 2.84 8.43
CA SER A 6 -3.17 3.80 9.32
C SER A 6 -3.80 5.18 9.26
N ALA A 7 -3.69 5.96 10.34
CA ALA A 7 -4.16 7.35 10.34
C ALA A 7 -3.47 8.21 9.25
N ALA A 8 -2.21 7.90 8.92
CA ALA A 8 -1.50 8.56 7.83
C ALA A 8 -2.13 8.23 6.47
N GLN A 9 -2.44 6.95 6.21
CA GLN A 9 -3.13 6.54 5.00
C GLN A 9 -4.56 7.09 4.93
N GLN A 10 -5.28 7.16 6.05
CA GLN A 10 -6.61 7.80 6.08
C GLN A 10 -6.57 9.27 5.66
N ARG A 11 -5.55 10.04 6.10
CA ARG A 11 -5.37 11.43 5.66
C ARG A 11 -5.08 11.53 4.17
N ARG A 12 -4.27 10.62 3.62
CA ARG A 12 -4.01 10.53 2.17
C ARG A 12 -5.29 10.22 1.39
N ASP A 13 -6.06 9.25 1.86
CA ASP A 13 -7.33 8.87 1.24
C ASP A 13 -8.30 10.06 1.23
N HIS A 14 -8.38 10.84 2.31
CA HIS A 14 -9.19 12.09 2.38
C HIS A 14 -8.67 13.19 1.44
N ALA A 15 -7.38 13.21 1.14
CA ALA A 15 -6.78 14.11 0.15
C ALA A 15 -6.91 13.60 -1.31
N GLY A 16 -7.65 12.51 -1.55
CA GLY A 16 -7.86 11.94 -2.88
C GLY A 16 -6.75 10.99 -3.34
N LEU A 17 -5.77 10.68 -2.49
CA LEU A 17 -4.60 9.84 -2.82
C LEU A 17 -4.83 8.35 -2.54
N ARG A 18 -6.09 7.90 -2.51
CA ARG A 18 -6.46 6.51 -2.23
C ARG A 18 -5.88 5.53 -3.26
N ASN A 19 -5.70 5.99 -4.49
CA ASN A 19 -5.17 5.19 -5.59
C ASN A 19 -3.67 5.43 -5.82
N VAL A 20 -2.98 6.14 -4.93
CA VAL A 20 -1.56 6.47 -5.05
C VAL A 20 -0.75 5.67 -4.04
N CYS A 21 0.29 4.99 -4.50
CA CYS A 21 1.20 4.23 -3.65
C CYS A 21 1.88 5.12 -2.62
N THR A 22 1.95 4.65 -1.38
CA THR A 22 2.60 5.37 -0.29
C THR A 22 4.11 5.36 -0.39
N ALA A 23 4.70 4.27 -0.88
CA ALA A 23 6.14 4.12 -1.03
C ALA A 23 6.74 4.94 -2.18
N CYS A 24 6.21 4.80 -3.40
CA CYS A 24 6.79 5.42 -4.60
C CYS A 24 6.02 6.62 -5.17
N GLY A 25 4.78 6.89 -4.70
CA GLY A 25 3.99 8.02 -5.18
C GLY A 25 3.33 7.85 -6.55
N HIS A 26 3.40 6.67 -7.17
CA HIS A 26 2.72 6.36 -8.43
C HIS A 26 1.34 5.75 -8.21
N ASP A 27 0.47 5.90 -9.20
CA ASP A 27 -0.87 5.32 -9.18
C ASP A 27 -0.83 3.78 -9.17
N GLY A 28 -1.80 3.19 -8.49
CA GLY A 28 -2.10 1.77 -8.60
C GLY A 28 -2.59 1.45 -10.01
N THR A 29 -2.10 0.35 -10.57
CA THR A 29 -2.51 -0.11 -11.91
C THR A 29 -3.13 -1.51 -11.82
N ASN A 30 -3.76 -1.99 -12.89
CA ASN A 30 -4.27 -3.35 -12.93
C ASN A 30 -3.14 -4.40 -12.90
N SER A 31 -1.98 -4.09 -13.50
CA SER A 31 -0.79 -4.94 -13.50
C SER A 31 -0.02 -4.89 -12.18
N ASP A 32 -0.11 -3.78 -11.45
CA ASP A 32 0.49 -3.61 -10.14
C ASP A 32 -0.49 -2.87 -9.21
N PRO A 33 -1.41 -3.61 -8.57
CA PRO A 33 -2.43 -3.02 -7.73
C PRO A 33 -1.87 -2.59 -6.38
N LEU A 34 -2.56 -1.68 -5.71
CA LEU A 34 -2.24 -1.32 -4.32
C LEU A 34 -2.82 -2.35 -3.35
N VAL A 35 -1.94 -2.92 -2.51
CA VAL A 35 -2.28 -3.78 -1.39
C VAL A 35 -2.10 -3.02 -0.08
N LYS A 36 -2.73 -3.51 0.99
CA LYS A 36 -2.51 -2.97 2.34
C LYS A 36 -1.26 -3.60 2.92
N SER A 37 -0.31 -2.80 3.39
CA SER A 37 0.85 -3.28 4.13
C SER A 37 0.58 -3.36 5.63
N ASP A 38 1.40 -4.09 6.39
CA ASP A 38 1.24 -4.35 7.83
C ASP A 38 1.17 -3.09 8.69
N ASP A 39 1.80 -2.00 8.24
CA ASP A 39 1.73 -0.67 8.85
C ASP A 39 0.41 0.06 8.57
N GLY A 40 -0.49 -0.53 7.78
CA GLY A 40 -1.76 0.05 7.36
C GLY A 40 -1.66 1.02 6.18
N SER A 41 -0.53 1.10 5.49
CA SER A 41 -0.35 1.89 4.27
C SER A 41 -0.86 1.15 3.03
N ARG A 42 -1.09 1.87 1.93
CA ARG A 42 -1.36 1.29 0.60
C ARG A 42 -0.10 1.37 -0.24
N ILE A 43 0.45 0.22 -0.65
CA ILE A 43 1.64 0.14 -1.48
C ILE A 43 1.41 -0.83 -2.64
N HIS A 44 2.18 -0.70 -3.71
CA HIS A 44 2.16 -1.67 -4.82
C HIS A 44 2.43 -3.09 -4.34
N ARG A 45 1.75 -4.08 -4.92
CA ARG A 45 2.03 -5.50 -4.67
C ARG A 45 3.47 -5.84 -5.03
N SER A 46 4.01 -5.24 -6.09
CA SER A 46 5.42 -5.44 -6.45
C SER A 46 6.36 -5.13 -5.29
N HIS A 47 6.09 -4.07 -4.51
CA HIS A 47 6.86 -3.74 -3.31
C HIS A 47 6.77 -4.81 -2.22
N THR A 48 5.69 -5.58 -2.11
CA THR A 48 5.60 -6.66 -1.11
C THR A 48 6.30 -7.94 -1.56
N THR A 49 6.59 -8.08 -2.86
CA THR A 49 7.22 -9.28 -3.43
C THR A 49 8.67 -9.09 -3.90
N ASP A 50 9.15 -7.84 -3.99
CA ASP A 50 10.55 -7.53 -4.33
C ASP A 50 11.40 -7.38 -3.05
N PRO A 51 12.44 -8.22 -2.83
CA PRO A 51 13.32 -8.11 -1.67
C PRO A 51 14.10 -6.78 -1.59
N HIS A 52 14.21 -6.02 -2.67
CA HIS A 52 14.95 -4.75 -2.71
C HIS A 52 14.07 -3.51 -2.43
N SER A 53 12.76 -3.66 -2.29
CA SER A 53 11.82 -2.55 -2.14
C SER A 53 11.83 -1.90 -0.74
N GLY A 54 12.34 -2.60 0.27
CA GLY A 54 12.20 -2.24 1.68
C GLY A 54 10.84 -2.63 2.31
N PHE A 55 9.90 -3.15 1.52
CA PHE A 55 8.56 -3.58 1.96
C PHE A 55 8.29 -5.08 1.72
N TYR A 56 9.34 -5.85 1.43
CA TYR A 56 9.22 -7.27 1.16
C TYR A 56 8.53 -8.02 2.30
N GLY A 57 7.50 -8.80 1.97
CA GLY A 57 6.70 -9.56 2.92
C GLY A 57 5.75 -8.74 3.78
N ALA A 58 5.66 -7.42 3.58
CA ALA A 58 4.84 -6.55 4.42
C ALA A 58 3.35 -6.53 4.06
N GLU A 59 2.85 -7.44 3.22
CA GLU A 59 1.43 -7.48 2.83
C GLU A 59 0.56 -8.03 3.98
N GLN A 60 -0.47 -7.27 4.38
CA GLN A 60 -1.42 -7.72 5.39
C GLN A 60 -2.14 -8.99 4.91
N LYS A 61 -1.96 -10.08 5.66
CA LYS A 61 -2.73 -11.31 5.48
C LYS A 61 -4.08 -11.14 6.19
N GLY A 62 -5.17 -11.17 5.43
CA GLY A 62 -6.54 -10.95 5.90
C GLY A 62 -7.14 -12.07 6.74
#